data_AF-A0A6H9HV04-F1
#
_entry.id   AF-A0A6H9HV04-F1
#
_cell.length_a   1.000
_cell.length_b   1.000
_cell.length_c   1.000
_cell.angle_alpha   90.00
_cell.angle_beta   90.00
_cell.angle_gamma   90.00
#
_symmetry.space_group_name_H-M   'P 1'
#
loop_
_entity.id
_entity.type
_entity.pdbx_description
1 polymer ?
#
loop_
_entity_poly.entity_id
_entity_poly.type
_entity_poly.pdbx_seq_one_letter_code
_entity_poly.pdbx_strand_id
1 'polypeptide(L)'
;MTGMAEEPKKKDFWDKIAIVLHPLGGLLTAFAVAFVGMKGSQLLERRQSVDTNARLYSELMSRREEAESSLRKDMFVSIIASFLEPKGDDLSAKVLNLELLAYNFHDSLNLKPLFLEMQRRLRKSADPERGDYLQRINRVAREINAKQLFALEGHGKSFRRSVDFEELAAAGAGGIALEPETVTVRRETTEVGLRVLKVDLEQQQLTVRMKVTSPDGREEVPESRASFTVGFYDFPVIDNTRLPSGTRCAVTLSNISPVAADITAVCFPGEYASLKDRPYYDEVIQKLREANEAEKASVEAEAL
;
A
#
# COMPACT_ATOMS: atom_id res chain seq x y z
N MET A 1 -100.59 52.27 33.20
CA MET A 1 -100.75 51.23 32.17
C MET A 1 -99.50 51.26 31.30
N THR A 2 -98.49 50.47 31.67
CA THR A 2 -98.20 49.09 31.18
C THR A 2 -97.49 49.08 29.83
N GLY A 3 -96.27 48.54 29.82
CA GLY A 3 -95.52 48.18 28.62
C GLY A 3 -94.01 48.19 28.82
N MET A 4 -93.47 47.18 29.53
CA MET A 4 -92.04 46.84 29.46
C MET A 4 -91.72 46.39 28.03
N ALA A 5 -90.66 46.93 27.44
CA ALA A 5 -89.99 46.33 26.29
C ALA A 5 -88.56 45.97 26.73
N GLU A 6 -88.29 44.68 26.87
CA GLU A 6 -86.93 44.15 27.01
C GLU A 6 -86.18 44.35 25.69
N GLU A 7 -85.02 45.03 25.74
CA GLU A 7 -84.08 45.09 24.63
C GLU A 7 -83.23 43.80 24.56
N PRO A 8 -82.97 43.25 23.36
CA PRO A 8 -82.17 42.03 23.22
C PRO A 8 -80.68 42.33 23.43
N LYS A 9 -80.06 41.66 24.40
CA LYS A 9 -78.60 41.67 24.63
C LYS A 9 -77.85 41.18 23.38
N LYS A 10 -77.09 42.08 22.74
CA LYS A 10 -76.16 41.76 21.66
C LYS A 10 -75.06 40.82 22.19
N LYS A 11 -74.97 39.60 21.65
CA LYS A 11 -73.88 38.65 21.94
C LYS A 11 -72.54 39.21 21.48
N ASP A 12 -71.58 39.15 22.40
CA ASP A 12 -70.24 39.70 22.25
C ASP A 12 -69.38 38.85 21.30
N PHE A 13 -68.43 39.49 20.64
CA PHE A 13 -67.59 38.90 19.58
C PHE A 13 -66.85 37.62 20.04
N TRP A 14 -66.59 37.52 21.34
CA TRP A 14 -65.94 36.39 22.01
C TRP A 14 -66.81 35.14 22.10
N ASP A 15 -68.13 35.27 22.22
CA ASP A 15 -69.04 34.11 22.21
C ASP A 15 -69.10 33.46 20.83
N LYS A 16 -68.98 34.26 19.76
CA LYS A 16 -68.95 33.73 18.38
C LYS A 16 -67.67 32.99 18.07
N ILE A 17 -66.53 33.44 18.60
CA ILE A 17 -65.25 32.76 18.47
C ILE A 17 -65.27 31.45 19.27
N ALA A 18 -65.81 31.45 20.49
CA ALA A 18 -65.92 30.24 21.32
C ALA A 18 -66.82 29.15 20.71
N ILE A 19 -67.92 29.53 20.04
CA ILE A 19 -68.83 28.58 19.36
C ILE A 19 -68.16 27.90 18.15
N VAL A 20 -67.28 28.60 17.44
CA VAL A 20 -66.50 28.04 16.33
C VAL A 20 -65.30 27.23 16.83
N LEU A 21 -64.69 27.62 17.96
CA LEU A 21 -63.50 26.98 18.50
C LEU A 21 -63.78 25.65 19.22
N HIS A 22 -64.99 25.46 19.77
CA HIS A 22 -65.36 24.23 20.50
C HIS A 22 -65.24 22.92 19.67
N PRO A 23 -65.61 22.89 18.38
CA PRO A 23 -65.32 21.75 17.49
C PRO A 23 -63.97 21.84 16.75
N LEU A 24 -63.34 23.03 16.66
CA LEU A 24 -62.06 23.21 15.93
C LEU A 24 -60.81 22.89 16.75
N GLY A 25 -60.89 22.88 18.08
CA GLY A 25 -59.74 22.61 18.95
C GLY A 25 -59.10 21.24 18.70
N GLY A 26 -59.91 20.19 18.52
CA GLY A 26 -59.41 18.84 18.20
C GLY A 26 -58.69 18.77 16.85
N LEU A 27 -59.19 19.49 15.85
CA LEU A 27 -58.62 19.54 14.50
C LEU A 27 -57.28 20.29 14.47
N LEU A 28 -57.17 21.41 15.19
CA LEU A 28 -55.92 22.17 15.30
C LEU A 28 -54.84 21.39 16.06
N THR A 29 -55.22 20.67 17.10
CA THR A 29 -54.29 19.83 17.88
C THR A 29 -53.80 18.65 17.03
N ALA A 30 -54.70 17.99 16.29
CA ALA A 30 -54.32 16.93 15.34
C ALA A 30 -53.40 17.45 14.23
N PHE A 31 -53.65 18.66 13.71
CA PHE A 31 -52.81 19.28 12.69
C PHE A 31 -51.42 19.63 13.22
N ALA A 32 -51.32 20.17 14.45
CA ALA A 32 -50.05 20.46 15.08
C ALA A 32 -49.23 19.18 15.35
N VAL A 33 -49.88 18.13 15.89
CA VAL A 33 -49.24 16.82 16.12
C VAL A 33 -48.77 16.18 14.80
N ALA A 34 -49.59 16.24 13.75
CA ALA A 34 -49.21 15.75 12.42
C ALA A 34 -48.05 16.56 11.82
N PHE A 35 -48.04 17.89 11.99
CA PHE A 35 -46.98 18.75 11.48
C PHE A 35 -45.65 18.51 12.19
N VAL A 36 -45.67 18.38 13.53
CA VAL A 36 -44.48 18.00 14.32
C VAL A 36 -44.04 16.58 13.97
N GLY A 37 -44.98 15.65 13.77
CA GLY A 37 -44.69 14.29 13.30
C GLY A 37 -44.00 14.28 11.94
N MET A 38 -44.50 15.04 10.97
CA MET A 38 -43.89 15.13 9.62
C MET A 38 -42.51 15.79 9.66
N LYS A 39 -42.35 16.92 10.38
CA LYS A 39 -41.05 17.62 10.52
C LYS A 39 -40.04 16.80 11.33
N GLY A 40 -40.50 16.10 12.37
CA GLY A 40 -39.69 15.20 13.19
C GLY A 40 -39.26 13.96 12.41
N SER A 41 -40.17 13.35 11.64
CA SER A 41 -39.89 12.20 10.78
C SER A 41 -38.83 12.52 9.73
N GLN A 42 -38.93 13.69 9.07
CA GLN A 42 -37.93 14.14 8.09
C GLN A 42 -36.54 14.37 8.70
N LEU A 43 -36.44 14.72 9.98
CA LEU A 43 -35.17 14.90 10.68
C LEU A 43 -34.57 13.55 11.14
N LEU A 44 -35.44 12.62 11.57
CA LEU A 44 -35.05 11.28 12.04
C LEU A 44 -34.65 10.36 10.87
N GLU A 45 -35.35 10.44 9.73
CA GLU A 45 -35.01 9.72 8.49
C GLU A 45 -33.65 10.13 7.94
N ARG A 46 -33.27 11.41 8.05
CA ARG A 46 -31.93 11.88 7.65
C ARG A 46 -30.82 11.29 8.51
N ARG A 47 -31.05 11.07 9.81
CA ARG A 47 -30.06 10.40 10.67
C ARG A 47 -30.01 8.89 10.42
N GLN A 48 -31.17 8.25 10.30
CA GLN A 48 -31.25 6.81 10.03
C GLN A 48 -30.65 6.41 8.67
N SER A 49 -30.84 7.22 7.63
CA SER A 49 -30.27 6.97 6.30
C SER A 49 -28.74 7.09 6.28
N VAL A 50 -28.15 8.01 7.04
CA VAL A 50 -26.69 8.13 7.18
C VAL A 50 -26.11 6.92 7.92
N ASP A 51 -26.72 6.51 9.03
CA ASP A 51 -26.27 5.33 9.79
C ASP A 51 -26.44 4.02 9.00
N THR A 52 -27.54 3.89 8.26
CA THR A 52 -27.81 2.72 7.41
C THR A 52 -26.84 2.65 6.24
N ASN A 53 -26.56 3.78 5.57
CA ASN A 53 -25.58 3.84 4.49
C ASN A 53 -24.18 3.53 5.01
N ALA A 54 -23.74 4.12 6.12
CA ALA A 54 -22.44 3.83 6.72
C ALA A 54 -22.27 2.35 7.06
N ARG A 55 -23.33 1.72 7.61
CA ARG A 55 -23.34 0.28 7.88
C ARG A 55 -23.24 -0.56 6.60
N LEU A 56 -24.01 -0.23 5.56
CA LEU A 56 -23.96 -0.90 4.26
C LEU A 56 -22.57 -0.76 3.60
N TYR A 57 -21.94 0.42 3.68
CA TYR A 57 -20.57 0.62 3.20
C TYR A 57 -19.56 -0.22 3.98
N SER A 58 -19.69 -0.27 5.32
CA SER A 58 -18.81 -1.10 6.15
C SER A 58 -18.98 -2.59 5.87
N GLU A 59 -20.23 -3.05 5.65
CA GLU A 59 -20.53 -4.44 5.36
C GLU A 59 -20.07 -4.82 3.94
N LEU A 60 -20.26 -3.94 2.96
CA LEU A 60 -19.77 -4.15 1.59
C LEU A 60 -18.23 -4.18 1.53
N MET A 61 -17.55 -3.30 2.26
CA MET A 61 -16.09 -3.32 2.34
C MET A 61 -15.58 -4.56 3.07
N SER A 62 -16.18 -4.91 4.20
CA SER A 62 -15.85 -6.13 4.95
C SER A 62 -16.08 -7.37 4.09
N ARG A 63 -17.22 -7.48 3.38
CA ARG A 63 -17.48 -8.59 2.46
C ARG A 63 -16.55 -8.61 1.26
N ARG A 64 -16.16 -7.44 0.72
CA ARG A 64 -15.17 -7.35 -0.34
C ARG A 64 -13.81 -7.83 0.15
N GLU A 65 -13.38 -7.39 1.33
CA GLU A 65 -12.12 -7.79 1.94
C GLU A 65 -12.12 -9.28 2.28
N GLU A 66 -13.22 -9.82 2.80
CA GLU A 66 -13.43 -11.25 3.08
C GLU A 66 -13.47 -12.08 1.79
N ALA A 67 -14.10 -11.58 0.73
CA ALA A 67 -14.13 -12.23 -0.59
C ALA A 67 -12.74 -12.21 -1.26
N GLU A 68 -12.02 -11.09 -1.22
CA GLU A 68 -10.65 -10.99 -1.75
C GLU A 68 -9.65 -11.82 -0.91
N SER A 69 -9.88 -11.95 0.41
CA SER A 69 -9.08 -12.80 1.29
C SER A 69 -9.34 -14.29 1.05
N SER A 70 -10.61 -14.68 0.91
CA SER A 70 -10.99 -16.08 0.61
C SER A 70 -10.57 -16.49 -0.80
N LEU A 71 -10.74 -15.63 -1.81
CA LEU A 71 -10.22 -15.86 -3.17
C LEU A 71 -8.70 -16.04 -3.16
N ARG A 72 -7.95 -15.19 -2.43
CA ARG A 72 -6.50 -15.36 -2.31
C ARG A 72 -6.14 -16.68 -1.64
N LYS A 73 -6.86 -17.08 -0.59
CA LYS A 73 -6.65 -18.36 0.10
C LYS A 73 -6.92 -19.55 -0.82
N ASP A 74 -8.03 -19.54 -1.54
CA ASP A 74 -8.45 -20.66 -2.39
C ASP A 74 -7.54 -20.77 -3.63
N MET A 75 -7.17 -19.64 -4.25
CA MET A 75 -6.17 -19.62 -5.31
C MET A 75 -4.79 -20.05 -4.81
N PHE A 76 -4.38 -19.62 -3.61
CA PHE A 76 -3.11 -20.01 -3.00
C PHE A 76 -3.03 -21.52 -2.77
N VAL A 77 -4.07 -22.12 -2.18
CA VAL A 77 -4.12 -23.58 -1.94
C VAL A 77 -4.11 -24.35 -3.27
N SER A 78 -4.88 -23.89 -4.27
CA SER A 78 -4.91 -24.54 -5.59
C SER A 78 -3.56 -24.50 -6.31
N ILE A 79 -2.87 -23.36 -6.29
CA ILE A 79 -1.57 -23.20 -6.98
C ILE A 79 -0.45 -23.91 -6.22
N ILE A 80 -0.43 -23.85 -4.89
CA ILE A 80 0.55 -24.62 -4.10
C ILE A 80 0.33 -26.12 -4.30
N ALA A 81 -0.91 -26.60 -4.28
CA ALA A 81 -1.19 -28.00 -4.56
C ALA A 81 -0.71 -28.39 -5.96
N SER A 82 -0.95 -27.56 -6.97
CA SER A 82 -0.45 -27.80 -8.34
C SER A 82 1.08 -27.75 -8.45
N PHE A 83 1.76 -26.90 -7.66
CA PHE A 83 3.22 -26.81 -7.64
C PHE A 83 3.87 -27.94 -6.82
N LEU A 84 3.21 -28.42 -5.77
CA LEU A 84 3.69 -29.48 -4.88
C LEU A 84 3.27 -30.88 -5.34
N GLU A 85 2.26 -31.02 -6.21
CA GLU A 85 1.87 -32.31 -6.77
C GLU A 85 3.00 -32.87 -7.65
N PRO A 86 3.59 -34.02 -7.29
CA PRO A 86 4.70 -34.62 -8.00
C PRO A 86 4.20 -35.40 -9.24
N LYS A 87 3.50 -34.74 -10.16
CA LYS A 87 3.12 -35.34 -11.45
C LYS A 87 4.19 -35.01 -12.49
N GLY A 88 5.25 -35.80 -12.47
CA GLY A 88 6.31 -35.79 -13.48
C GLY A 88 7.37 -34.70 -13.27
N ASP A 89 8.60 -35.00 -13.70
CA ASP A 89 9.69 -34.02 -13.71
C ASP A 89 9.61 -33.06 -14.91
N ASP A 90 8.40 -32.67 -15.29
CA ASP A 90 8.18 -31.76 -16.40
C ASP A 90 8.58 -30.33 -15.99
N LEU A 91 9.75 -29.90 -16.45
CA LEU A 91 10.27 -28.56 -16.20
C LEU A 91 9.38 -27.47 -16.82
N SER A 92 8.75 -27.76 -17.97
CA SER A 92 7.87 -26.82 -18.67
C SER A 92 6.65 -26.47 -17.82
N ALA A 93 5.97 -27.49 -17.28
CA ALA A 93 4.84 -27.30 -16.38
C ALA A 93 5.22 -26.50 -15.13
N LYS A 94 6.38 -26.79 -14.53
CA LYS A 94 6.85 -26.07 -13.33
C LYS A 94 7.17 -24.60 -13.62
N VAL A 95 7.74 -24.29 -14.79
CA VAL A 95 8.02 -22.92 -15.23
C VAL A 95 6.71 -22.16 -15.49
N LEU A 96 5.75 -22.78 -16.18
CA LEU A 96 4.43 -22.20 -16.40
C LEU A 96 3.70 -21.91 -15.08
N ASN A 97 3.74 -22.85 -14.14
CA ASN A 97 3.12 -22.67 -12.83
C ASN A 97 3.77 -21.53 -12.03
N LEU A 98 5.10 -21.42 -12.08
CA LEU A 98 5.81 -20.30 -11.46
C LEU A 98 5.40 -18.97 -12.10
N GLU A 99 5.27 -18.90 -13.42
CA GLU A 99 4.82 -17.71 -14.13
C GLU A 99 3.40 -17.30 -13.73
N LEU A 100 2.46 -18.24 -13.69
CA LEU A 100 1.09 -17.99 -13.25
C LEU A 100 1.04 -17.52 -11.79
N LEU A 101 1.78 -18.17 -10.90
CA LEU A 101 1.89 -17.73 -9.50
C LEU A 101 2.45 -16.31 -9.43
N ALA A 102 3.48 -16.03 -10.23
CA ALA A 102 4.18 -14.76 -10.17
C ALA A 102 3.29 -13.60 -10.66
N TYR A 103 2.58 -13.74 -11.78
CA TYR A 103 1.69 -12.68 -12.26
C TYR A 103 0.48 -12.42 -11.36
N ASN A 104 0.00 -13.42 -10.63
CA ASN A 104 -1.19 -13.28 -9.79
C ASN A 104 -0.86 -12.87 -8.34
N PHE A 105 0.36 -13.14 -7.85
CA PHE A 105 0.71 -13.01 -6.43
C PHE A 105 2.01 -12.25 -6.14
N HIS A 106 2.60 -11.56 -7.12
CA HIS A 106 3.87 -10.85 -6.91
C HIS A 106 3.85 -9.82 -5.77
N ASP A 107 2.69 -9.25 -5.44
CA ASP A 107 2.57 -8.26 -4.35
C ASP A 107 2.23 -8.91 -2.99
N SER A 108 1.82 -10.17 -2.99
CA SER A 108 1.35 -10.88 -1.79
C SER A 108 2.38 -11.85 -1.21
N LEU A 109 3.35 -12.32 -2.01
CA LEU A 109 4.25 -13.40 -1.62
C LEU A 109 5.71 -13.10 -1.99
N ASN A 110 6.65 -13.58 -1.17
CA ASN A 110 8.06 -13.57 -1.56
C ASN A 110 8.36 -14.71 -2.53
N LEU A 111 8.45 -14.38 -3.81
CA LEU A 111 8.70 -15.34 -4.89
C LEU A 111 10.18 -15.62 -5.12
N LYS A 112 11.11 -14.82 -4.56
CA LYS A 112 12.56 -14.96 -4.74
C LYS A 112 13.06 -16.40 -4.50
N PRO A 113 12.66 -17.11 -3.41
CA PRO A 113 13.09 -18.49 -3.20
C PRO A 113 12.65 -19.46 -4.31
N LEU A 114 11.45 -19.26 -4.86
CA LEU A 114 10.91 -20.13 -5.92
C LEU A 114 11.64 -19.91 -7.24
N PHE A 115 11.92 -18.65 -7.60
CA PHE A 115 12.73 -18.33 -8.78
C PHE A 115 14.15 -18.87 -8.65
N LEU A 116 14.81 -18.70 -7.50
CA LEU A 116 16.16 -19.22 -7.26
C LEU A 116 16.22 -20.75 -7.32
N GLU A 117 15.23 -21.44 -6.76
CA GLU A 117 15.15 -22.90 -6.84
C GLU A 117 14.91 -23.36 -8.28
N MET A 118 14.03 -22.68 -9.04
CA MET A 118 13.80 -22.98 -10.45
C MET A 118 15.07 -22.77 -11.29
N GLN A 119 15.74 -21.63 -11.11
CA GLN A 119 17.01 -21.32 -11.77
C GLN A 119 18.07 -22.39 -11.48
N ARG A 120 18.19 -22.82 -10.21
CA ARG A 120 19.11 -23.89 -9.80
C ARG A 120 18.79 -25.22 -10.47
N ARG A 121 17.51 -25.59 -10.58
CA ARG A 121 17.07 -26.83 -11.25
C ARG A 121 17.34 -26.77 -12.75
N LEU A 122 16.96 -25.67 -13.42
CA LEU A 122 17.18 -25.48 -14.85
C LEU A 122 18.66 -25.57 -15.22
N ARG A 123 19.55 -25.00 -14.40
CA ARG A 123 21.01 -25.10 -14.64
C ARG A 123 21.57 -26.51 -14.50
N LYS A 124 20.99 -27.33 -13.61
CA LYS A 124 21.39 -28.74 -13.42
C LYS A 124 20.73 -29.67 -14.43
N SER A 125 19.70 -29.21 -15.13
CA SER A 125 18.97 -30.01 -16.10
C SER A 125 19.78 -30.26 -17.38
N ALA A 126 19.60 -31.44 -17.96
CA ALA A 126 20.09 -31.82 -19.28
C ALA A 126 19.07 -31.52 -20.40
N ASP A 127 17.92 -30.91 -20.06
CA ASP A 127 16.86 -30.56 -21.01
C ASP A 127 17.38 -29.60 -22.11
N PRO A 128 17.17 -29.90 -23.40
CA PRO A 128 17.54 -29.02 -24.51
C PRO A 128 16.95 -27.61 -24.41
N GLU A 129 15.73 -27.46 -23.87
CA GLU A 129 14.98 -26.20 -23.78
C GLU A 129 15.30 -25.41 -22.50
N ARG A 130 16.22 -25.90 -21.65
CA ARG A 130 16.57 -25.24 -20.38
C ARG A 130 16.95 -23.76 -20.53
N GLY A 131 17.57 -23.39 -21.66
CA GLY A 131 17.95 -22.01 -21.96
C GLY A 131 16.73 -21.11 -22.15
N ASP A 132 15.74 -21.59 -22.88
CA ASP A 132 14.49 -20.86 -23.14
C ASP A 132 13.67 -20.72 -21.86
N TYR A 133 13.61 -21.77 -21.03
CA TYR A 133 12.99 -21.71 -19.72
C TYR A 133 13.68 -20.71 -18.79
N LEU A 134 15.02 -20.65 -18.79
CA LEU A 134 15.78 -19.67 -18.02
C LEU A 134 15.49 -18.24 -18.48
N GLN A 135 15.46 -18.01 -19.79
CA GLN A 135 15.08 -16.71 -20.35
C GLN A 135 13.65 -16.32 -19.99
N ARG A 136 12.72 -17.28 -20.01
CA ARG A 136 11.31 -17.08 -19.65
C ARG A 136 11.15 -16.66 -18.19
N ILE A 137 11.76 -17.38 -17.24
CA ILE A 137 11.67 -16.99 -15.82
C ILE A 137 12.33 -15.62 -15.55
N ASN A 138 13.44 -15.31 -16.24
CA ASN A 138 14.09 -14.01 -16.14
C ASN A 138 13.24 -12.89 -16.74
N ARG A 139 12.46 -13.17 -17.79
CA ARG A 139 11.50 -12.21 -18.36
C ARG A 139 10.39 -11.91 -17.38
N VAL A 140 9.75 -12.94 -16.83
CA VAL A 140 8.68 -12.80 -15.84
C VAL A 140 9.15 -11.96 -14.65
N ALA A 141 10.34 -12.26 -14.12
CA ALA A 141 10.88 -11.50 -12.99
C ALA A 141 11.15 -10.03 -13.32
N ARG A 142 11.71 -9.74 -14.51
CA ARG A 142 11.91 -8.35 -14.97
C ARG A 142 10.60 -7.59 -15.17
N GLU A 143 9.57 -8.25 -15.72
CA GLU A 143 8.25 -7.63 -15.87
C GLU A 143 7.61 -7.30 -14.52
N ILE A 144 7.75 -8.19 -13.53
CA ILE A 144 7.29 -7.93 -12.17
C ILE A 144 8.07 -6.78 -11.54
N ASN A 145 9.40 -6.78 -11.65
CA ASN A 145 10.24 -5.66 -11.17
C ASN A 145 9.82 -4.34 -11.80
N ALA A 146 9.58 -4.31 -13.11
CA ALA A 146 9.14 -3.10 -13.80
C ALA A 146 7.77 -2.62 -13.30
N LYS A 147 6.81 -3.53 -13.11
CA LYS A 147 5.47 -3.21 -12.56
C LYS A 147 5.57 -2.64 -11.14
N GLN A 148 6.34 -3.30 -10.27
CA GLN A 148 6.52 -2.86 -8.89
C GLN A 148 7.24 -1.52 -8.83
N LEU A 149 8.31 -1.34 -9.61
CA LEU A 149 9.04 -0.08 -9.70
C LEU A 149 8.11 1.06 -10.14
N PHE A 150 7.31 0.85 -11.19
CA PHE A 150 6.35 1.84 -11.65
C PHE A 150 5.33 2.24 -10.57
N ALA A 151 4.82 1.28 -9.80
CA ALA A 151 3.91 1.55 -8.69
C ALA A 151 4.58 2.34 -7.55
N LEU A 152 5.85 2.04 -7.24
CA LEU A 152 6.62 2.71 -6.21
C LEU A 152 7.05 4.13 -6.63
N GLU A 153 7.38 4.34 -7.90
CA GLU A 153 7.72 5.66 -8.47
C GLU A 153 6.57 6.68 -8.33
N GLY A 154 5.32 6.22 -8.27
CA GLY A 154 4.17 7.11 -8.01
C GLY A 154 4.19 7.78 -6.63
N HIS A 155 4.93 7.21 -5.66
CA HIS A 155 4.94 7.64 -4.27
C HIS A 155 6.35 7.87 -3.71
N GLY A 156 7.37 7.55 -4.51
CA GLY A 156 8.78 7.61 -4.17
C GLY A 156 9.60 8.18 -5.32
N LYS A 157 10.90 7.93 -5.30
CA LYS A 157 11.83 8.38 -6.32
C LYS A 157 12.78 7.25 -6.67
N SER A 158 12.92 6.98 -7.96
CA SER A 158 13.90 6.05 -8.49
C SER A 158 15.00 6.78 -9.27
N PHE A 159 16.14 6.12 -9.38
CA PHE A 159 17.21 6.51 -10.26
C PHE A 159 17.92 5.26 -10.81
N ARG A 160 18.43 5.36 -12.03
CA ARG A 160 19.10 4.27 -12.73
C ARG A 160 20.57 4.56 -12.87
N ARG A 161 21.39 3.50 -12.82
CA ARG A 161 22.82 3.55 -13.09
C ARG A 161 23.21 2.36 -13.95
N SER A 162 24.13 2.59 -14.87
CA SER A 162 24.78 1.54 -15.64
C SER A 162 26.16 1.27 -15.07
N VAL A 163 26.60 0.03 -15.17
CA VAL A 163 27.86 -0.45 -14.62
C VAL A 163 28.61 -1.13 -15.75
N ASP A 164 29.76 -0.58 -16.10
CA ASP A 164 30.67 -1.18 -17.08
C ASP A 164 31.57 -2.22 -16.38
N PHE A 165 31.69 -3.41 -16.96
CA PHE A 165 32.45 -4.51 -16.35
C PHE A 165 33.94 -4.44 -16.61
N GLU A 166 34.38 -3.76 -17.66
CA GLU A 166 35.79 -3.49 -17.91
C GLU A 166 36.32 -2.51 -16.86
N GLU A 167 35.56 -1.43 -16.60
CA GLU A 167 35.86 -0.51 -15.50
C GLU A 167 35.85 -1.23 -14.14
N LEU A 168 34.91 -2.18 -13.94
CA LEU A 168 34.79 -2.91 -12.68
C LEU A 168 36.00 -3.81 -12.45
N ALA A 169 36.44 -4.49 -13.51
CA ALA A 169 37.64 -5.31 -13.48
C ALA A 169 38.89 -4.47 -13.20
N ALA A 170 38.99 -3.28 -13.78
CA ALA A 170 40.09 -2.35 -13.55
C ALA A 170 40.14 -1.82 -12.10
N ALA A 171 38.98 -1.61 -11.46
CA ALA A 171 38.87 -1.17 -10.07
C ALA A 171 39.25 -2.25 -9.04
N GLY A 172 39.25 -3.52 -9.45
CA GLY A 172 39.61 -4.66 -8.59
C GLY A 172 38.70 -4.80 -7.36
N ALA A 173 39.29 -5.18 -6.21
CA ALA A 173 38.52 -5.46 -4.98
C ALA A 173 37.84 -4.22 -4.37
N GLY A 174 38.22 -3.00 -4.79
CA GLY A 174 37.61 -1.74 -4.31
C GLY A 174 36.23 -1.45 -4.92
N GLY A 175 35.92 -2.09 -6.05
CA GLY A 175 34.69 -1.86 -6.80
C GLY A 175 34.56 -0.44 -7.38
N ILE A 176 33.51 -0.22 -8.17
CA ILE A 176 33.19 1.10 -8.73
C ILE A 176 32.13 1.79 -7.87
N ALA A 177 32.40 3.05 -7.50
CA ALA A 177 31.36 3.93 -6.97
C ALA A 177 30.58 4.56 -8.12
N LEU A 178 29.26 4.42 -8.07
CA LEU A 178 28.36 5.07 -9.01
C LEU A 178 28.02 6.47 -8.49
N GLU A 179 27.65 7.37 -9.40
CA GLU A 179 27.23 8.73 -9.03
C GLU A 179 26.07 8.67 -8.03
N PRO A 180 26.20 9.26 -6.83
CA PRO A 180 25.13 9.28 -5.84
C PRO A 180 23.94 10.09 -6.37
N GLU A 181 22.75 9.79 -5.86
CA GLU A 181 21.54 10.56 -6.16
C GLU A 181 20.95 11.12 -4.87
N THR A 182 20.59 12.40 -4.87
CA THR A 182 19.77 12.99 -3.83
C THR A 182 18.30 12.63 -4.07
N VAL A 183 17.73 11.90 -3.13
CA VAL A 183 16.36 11.41 -3.20
C VAL A 183 15.52 12.11 -2.13
N THR A 184 14.48 12.81 -2.56
CA THR A 184 13.49 13.40 -1.66
C THR A 184 12.21 12.57 -1.69
N VAL A 185 11.84 12.01 -0.55
CA VAL A 185 10.59 11.27 -0.35
C VAL A 185 9.80 11.99 0.74
N ARG A 186 8.58 12.43 0.40
CA ARG A 186 7.73 13.28 1.26
C ARG A 186 8.41 14.61 1.64
N ARG A 187 9.07 14.66 2.80
CA ARG A 187 9.76 15.85 3.35
C ARG A 187 11.20 15.55 3.77
N GLU A 188 11.65 14.32 3.57
CA GLU A 188 12.97 13.88 3.95
C GLU A 188 13.81 13.78 2.68
N THR A 189 15.04 14.29 2.76
CA THR A 189 15.99 14.25 1.66
C THR A 189 17.17 13.43 2.12
N THR A 190 17.52 12.39 1.38
CA THR A 190 18.69 11.56 1.67
C THR A 190 19.53 11.39 0.41
N GLU A 191 20.84 11.27 0.58
CA GLU A 191 21.75 10.94 -0.51
C GLU A 191 21.97 9.44 -0.55
N VAL A 192 21.70 8.82 -1.70
CA VAL A 192 21.87 7.39 -1.91
C VAL A 192 23.03 7.15 -2.85
N GLY A 193 24.09 6.56 -2.34
CA GLY A 193 25.26 6.12 -3.09
C GLY A 193 25.28 4.61 -3.27
N LEU A 194 25.62 4.15 -4.47
CA LEU A 194 25.79 2.73 -4.77
C LEU A 194 27.24 2.45 -5.16
N ARG A 195 27.79 1.35 -4.66
CA ARG A 195 29.10 0.85 -5.05
C ARG A 195 28.98 -0.61 -5.48
N VAL A 196 29.42 -0.93 -6.69
CA VAL A 196 29.39 -2.29 -7.20
C VAL A 196 30.75 -2.93 -6.94
N LEU A 197 30.75 -4.05 -6.21
CA LEU A 197 31.97 -4.73 -5.75
C LEU A 197 32.35 -5.91 -6.64
N LYS A 198 31.36 -6.64 -7.15
CA LYS A 198 31.59 -7.87 -7.93
C LYS A 198 30.40 -8.13 -8.84
N VAL A 199 30.67 -8.74 -9.99
CA VAL A 199 29.67 -9.33 -10.87
C VAL A 199 29.85 -10.85 -10.95
N ASP A 200 28.73 -11.57 -10.92
CA ASP A 200 28.63 -13.00 -11.19
C ASP A 200 27.72 -13.19 -12.41
N LEU A 201 28.34 -13.35 -13.58
CA LEU A 201 27.63 -13.54 -14.84
C LEU A 201 26.93 -14.89 -14.92
N GLU A 202 27.46 -15.92 -14.25
CA GLU A 202 26.83 -17.24 -14.23
C GLU A 202 25.53 -17.18 -13.46
N GLN A 203 25.54 -16.57 -12.27
CA GLN A 203 24.36 -16.39 -11.40
C GLN A 203 23.46 -15.24 -11.83
N GLN A 204 23.94 -14.33 -12.69
CA GLN A 204 23.29 -13.09 -13.08
C GLN A 204 23.02 -12.17 -11.89
N GLN A 205 24.08 -11.96 -11.10
CA GLN A 205 24.04 -11.25 -9.83
C GLN A 205 25.16 -10.23 -9.71
N LEU A 206 24.92 -9.15 -8.98
CA LEU A 206 25.92 -8.15 -8.60
C LEU A 206 25.99 -8.04 -7.08
N THR A 207 27.19 -7.97 -6.53
CA THR A 207 27.39 -7.58 -5.14
C THR A 207 27.47 -6.06 -5.07
N VAL A 208 26.50 -5.45 -4.38
CA VAL A 208 26.34 -4.00 -4.27
C VAL A 208 26.46 -3.60 -2.81
N ARG A 209 27.13 -2.46 -2.58
CA ARG A 209 27.12 -1.74 -1.32
C ARG A 209 26.33 -0.45 -1.46
N MET A 210 25.28 -0.29 -0.68
CA MET A 210 24.46 0.92 -0.62
C MET A 210 24.85 1.75 0.60
N LYS A 211 25.12 3.03 0.38
CA LYS A 211 25.34 4.03 1.41
C LYS A 211 24.18 5.02 1.36
N VAL A 212 23.58 5.32 2.51
CA VAL A 212 22.53 6.33 2.64
C VAL A 212 22.97 7.35 3.67
N THR A 213 23.06 8.60 3.24
CA THR A 213 23.51 9.72 4.08
C THR A 213 22.35 10.70 4.28
N SER A 214 22.09 11.06 5.53
CA SER A 214 21.12 12.11 5.90
C SER A 214 21.69 13.50 5.62
N PRO A 215 20.87 14.58 5.54
CA PRO A 215 21.36 15.95 5.34
C PRO A 215 22.34 16.40 6.43
N ASP A 216 22.19 15.86 7.65
CA ASP A 216 23.07 16.11 8.79
C ASP A 216 24.43 15.39 8.69
N GLY A 217 24.70 14.71 7.56
CA GLY A 217 25.94 13.96 7.32
C GLY A 217 26.01 12.62 8.05
N ARG A 218 24.94 12.22 8.74
CA ARG A 218 24.85 10.93 9.44
C ARG A 218 24.56 9.81 8.46
N GLU A 219 25.31 8.73 8.58
CA GLU A 219 25.06 7.51 7.82
C GLU A 219 23.87 6.75 8.43
N GLU A 220 22.83 6.54 7.63
CA GLU A 220 21.57 5.96 8.10
C GLU A 220 21.54 4.43 8.04
N VAL A 221 22.46 3.83 7.27
CA VAL A 221 22.52 2.38 7.08
C VAL A 221 23.83 1.84 7.70
N PRO A 222 23.76 0.92 8.67
CA PRO A 222 24.96 0.26 9.19
C PRO A 222 25.71 -0.52 8.11
N GLU A 223 27.05 -0.53 8.13
CA GLU A 223 27.88 -1.24 7.13
C GLU A 223 27.49 -2.72 6.93
N SER A 224 27.02 -3.40 7.98
CA SER A 224 26.60 -4.81 7.92
C SER A 224 25.33 -5.03 7.09
N ARG A 225 24.46 -4.01 6.95
CA ARG A 225 23.26 -4.02 6.11
C ARG A 225 23.48 -3.32 4.77
N ALA A 226 24.61 -2.64 4.62
CA ALA A 226 24.95 -1.90 3.41
C ALA A 226 25.33 -2.82 2.25
N SER A 227 25.86 -4.03 2.48
CA SER A 227 26.36 -4.91 1.42
C SER A 227 25.47 -6.13 1.20
N PHE A 228 24.99 -6.31 -0.04
CA PHE A 228 24.10 -7.41 -0.41
C PHE A 228 24.25 -7.76 -1.89
N THR A 229 23.64 -8.88 -2.30
CA THR A 229 23.63 -9.34 -3.69
C THR A 229 22.30 -9.00 -4.35
N VAL A 230 22.35 -8.46 -5.57
CA VAL A 230 21.20 -8.08 -6.38
C VAL A 230 21.21 -8.83 -7.71
N GLY A 231 20.09 -9.41 -8.10
CA GLY A 231 19.82 -10.15 -9.33
C GLY A 231 18.38 -9.92 -9.80
N PHE A 232 17.94 -10.69 -10.79
CA PHE A 232 16.61 -10.50 -11.39
C PHE A 232 15.43 -10.79 -10.47
N TYR A 233 15.64 -11.57 -9.40
CA TYR A 233 14.57 -12.04 -8.52
C TYR A 233 14.43 -11.21 -7.23
N ASP A 234 15.11 -10.07 -7.17
CA ASP A 234 15.08 -9.15 -6.05
C ASP A 234 14.00 -8.10 -6.27
N PHE A 235 12.81 -8.41 -5.78
CA PHE A 235 11.59 -7.62 -5.97
C PHE A 235 11.53 -6.47 -4.94
N PRO A 236 11.45 -5.19 -5.35
CA PRO A 236 11.66 -4.04 -4.47
C PRO A 236 10.61 -3.88 -3.37
N VAL A 237 9.38 -4.36 -3.61
CA VAL A 237 8.29 -4.33 -2.62
C VAL A 237 8.60 -5.21 -1.40
N ILE A 238 9.46 -6.23 -1.56
CA ILE A 238 9.78 -7.23 -0.53
C ILE A 238 11.24 -7.15 -0.09
N ASP A 239 12.17 -6.99 -1.04
CA ASP A 239 13.60 -6.90 -0.80
C ASP A 239 14.04 -5.43 -0.80
N ASN A 240 14.01 -4.83 0.40
CA ASN A 240 14.35 -3.43 0.62
C ASN A 240 15.06 -3.25 1.96
N THR A 241 15.82 -2.17 2.04
CA THR A 241 16.43 -1.69 3.28
C THR A 241 15.55 -0.60 3.86
N ARG A 242 15.14 -0.79 5.11
CA ARG A 242 14.39 0.20 5.88
C ARG A 242 15.34 1.21 6.51
N LEU A 243 15.05 2.49 6.33
CA LEU A 243 15.77 3.61 6.93
C LEU A 243 15.13 4.01 8.28
N PRO A 244 15.88 4.67 9.18
CA PRO A 244 15.36 5.16 10.46
C PRO A 244 14.16 6.11 10.31
N SER A 245 14.10 6.81 9.19
CA SER A 245 13.08 7.80 8.86
C SER A 245 11.71 7.20 8.48
N GLY A 246 11.64 5.88 8.32
CA GLY A 246 10.44 5.16 7.83
C GLY A 246 10.34 5.07 6.31
N THR A 247 11.24 5.73 5.58
CA THR A 247 11.48 5.50 4.15
C THR A 247 12.19 4.15 3.93
N ARG A 248 11.96 3.53 2.78
CA ARG A 248 12.64 2.30 2.36
C ARG A 248 13.37 2.54 1.07
N CYS A 249 14.53 1.93 0.90
CA CYS A 249 15.28 1.93 -0.35
C CYS A 249 15.53 0.50 -0.81
N ALA A 250 15.20 0.22 -2.08
CA ALA A 250 15.46 -1.05 -2.74
C ALA A 250 16.43 -0.84 -3.90
N VAL A 251 17.23 -1.85 -4.21
CA VAL A 251 18.10 -1.88 -5.40
C VAL A 251 17.72 -3.13 -6.20
N THR A 252 17.48 -2.94 -7.49
CA THR A 252 16.99 -3.99 -8.39
C THR A 252 17.89 -4.08 -9.63
N LEU A 253 18.05 -5.28 -10.18
CA LEU A 253 18.73 -5.51 -11.45
C LEU A 253 17.72 -5.41 -12.60
N SER A 254 17.86 -4.38 -13.43
CA SER A 254 16.99 -4.16 -14.59
C SER A 254 17.46 -4.98 -15.79
N ASN A 255 18.77 -5.00 -16.02
CA ASN A 255 19.36 -5.72 -17.15
C ASN A 255 20.79 -6.16 -16.84
N ILE A 256 21.23 -7.28 -17.43
CA ILE A 256 22.62 -7.72 -17.39
C ILE A 256 23.00 -8.31 -18.74
N SER A 257 24.15 -7.87 -19.24
CA SER A 257 24.79 -8.33 -20.47
C SER A 257 26.20 -8.85 -20.14
N PRO A 258 26.96 -9.38 -21.11
CA PRO A 258 28.35 -9.78 -20.86
C PRO A 258 29.31 -8.61 -20.56
N VAL A 259 28.93 -7.37 -20.88
CA VAL A 259 29.82 -6.18 -20.79
C VAL A 259 29.34 -5.15 -19.77
N ALA A 260 28.04 -5.13 -19.47
CA ALA A 260 27.45 -4.13 -18.58
C ALA A 260 26.18 -4.63 -17.87
N ALA A 261 25.82 -3.97 -16.78
CA ALA A 261 24.56 -4.14 -16.06
C ALA A 261 23.86 -2.80 -15.79
N ASP A 262 22.53 -2.83 -15.82
CA ASP A 262 21.71 -1.69 -15.42
C ASP A 262 21.02 -1.98 -14.09
N ILE A 263 21.31 -1.16 -13.09
CA ILE A 263 20.69 -1.24 -11.77
C ILE A 263 19.77 -0.04 -11.55
N THR A 264 18.67 -0.28 -10.84
CA THR A 264 17.73 0.77 -10.44
C THR A 264 17.59 0.75 -8.94
N ALA A 265 17.83 1.90 -8.30
CA ALA A 265 17.49 2.12 -6.92
C ALA A 265 16.17 2.90 -6.84
N VAL A 266 15.34 2.57 -5.86
CA VAL A 266 14.08 3.26 -5.58
C VAL A 266 13.93 3.46 -4.09
N CYS A 267 13.64 4.69 -3.66
CA CYS A 267 13.27 4.98 -2.30
C CYS A 267 11.81 5.43 -2.22
N PHE A 268 11.06 4.89 -1.26
CA PHE A 268 9.61 5.04 -1.16
C PHE A 268 9.12 4.93 0.29
N PRO A 269 7.92 5.46 0.61
CA PRO A 269 7.38 5.36 1.97
C PRO A 269 7.09 3.91 2.37
N GLY A 270 7.38 3.55 3.63
CA GLY A 270 7.27 2.17 4.10
C GLY A 270 5.89 1.50 3.97
N GLU A 271 4.81 2.29 3.86
CA GLU A 271 3.43 1.83 3.66
C GLU A 271 3.18 1.18 2.29
N TYR A 272 4.05 1.40 1.30
CA TYR A 272 3.97 0.78 -0.02
C TYR A 272 4.80 -0.52 -0.13
N ALA A 273 5.48 -0.93 0.93
CA ALA A 273 6.06 -2.27 1.02
C ALA A 273 4.96 -3.31 1.33
N SER A 274 5.13 -4.55 0.87
CA SER A 274 4.12 -5.60 1.06
C SER A 274 3.86 -5.94 2.54
N LEU A 275 2.68 -6.50 2.81
CA LEU A 275 2.05 -6.86 4.11
C LEU A 275 2.87 -7.74 5.07
N LYS A 276 4.15 -8.00 4.80
CA LYS A 276 5.02 -8.78 5.69
C LYS A 276 5.42 -8.00 6.95
N ASP A 277 5.29 -6.68 6.95
CA ASP A 277 5.70 -5.87 8.09
C ASP A 277 4.60 -5.74 9.13
N ARG A 278 4.67 -6.65 10.12
CA ARG A 278 4.22 -6.30 11.47
C ARG A 278 4.93 -5.01 11.86
N PRO A 279 4.24 -3.98 12.38
CA PRO A 279 4.90 -2.78 12.86
C PRO A 279 5.94 -3.18 13.91
N TYR A 280 7.22 -2.94 13.62
CA TYR A 280 8.29 -3.17 14.58
C TYR A 280 8.16 -2.12 15.69
N TYR A 281 8.37 -2.54 16.93
CA TYR A 281 8.18 -1.74 18.15
C TYR A 281 8.81 -0.34 18.07
N ASP A 282 9.97 -0.19 17.42
CA ASP A 282 10.66 1.09 17.29
C ASP A 282 9.88 2.14 16.49
N GLU A 283 9.08 1.71 15.51
CA GLU A 283 8.24 2.58 14.68
C GLU A 283 7.01 3.07 15.46
N VAL A 284 6.46 2.21 16.31
CA VAL A 284 5.40 2.57 17.24
C VAL A 284 5.95 3.55 18.27
N ILE A 285 7.14 3.30 18.81
CA ILE A 285 7.80 4.20 19.77
C ILE A 285 8.12 5.56 19.14
N GLN A 286 8.65 5.58 17.91
CA GLN A 286 8.97 6.82 17.22
C GLN A 286 7.73 7.62 16.85
N LYS A 287 6.67 6.97 16.32
CA LYS A 287 5.38 7.64 16.08
C LYS A 287 4.73 8.16 17.36
N LEU A 288 4.85 7.43 18.47
CA LEU A 288 4.37 7.89 19.77
C LEU A 288 5.18 9.08 20.30
N ARG A 289 6.49 9.13 20.03
CA ARG A 289 7.34 10.28 20.38
C ARG A 289 6.98 11.51 19.55
N GLU A 290 6.89 11.36 18.23
CA GLU A 290 6.50 12.43 17.30
C GLU A 290 5.10 12.97 17.63
N ALA A 291 4.14 12.10 17.96
CA ALA A 291 2.80 12.51 18.38
C ALA A 291 2.82 13.30 19.71
N ASN A 292 3.58 12.83 20.70
CA ASN A 292 3.72 13.52 21.99
C ASN A 292 4.44 14.88 21.87
N GLU A 293 5.40 15.00 20.95
CA GLU A 293 6.11 16.26 20.68
C GLU A 293 5.21 17.26 19.95
N ALA A 294 4.41 16.80 18.99
CA ALA A 294 3.42 17.64 18.31
C ALA A 294 2.30 18.12 19.26
N GLU A 295 1.85 17.26 20.17
CA GLU A 295 0.84 17.60 21.18
C GLU A 295 1.37 18.65 22.17
N LYS A 296 2.61 18.49 22.66
CA LYS A 296 3.26 19.51 23.50
C LYS A 296 3.40 20.85 22.80
N ALA A 297 3.80 20.86 21.52
CA ALA A 297 3.94 22.08 20.74
C ALA A 297 2.59 22.79 20.52
N SER A 298 1.49 22.04 20.35
CA SER A 298 0.15 22.62 20.25
C SER A 298 -0.34 23.26 21.56
N VAL A 299 -0.03 22.63 22.71
CA VAL A 299 -0.41 23.15 24.03
C VAL A 299 0.38 24.40 24.41
N GLU A 300 1.66 24.48 24.05
CA GLU A 300 2.48 25.68 24.25
C GLU A 300 2.05 26.85 23.34
N ALA A 301 1.56 26.55 22.13
CA ALA A 301 1.06 27.56 21.20
C ALA A 301 -0.32 28.14 21.59
N GLU A 302 -1.17 27.37 22.29
CA GLU A 302 -2.45 27.86 22.85
C GLU A 302 -2.29 28.63 24.17
N ALA A 303 -1.12 28.54 24.82
CA ALA A 303 -0.83 29.20 26.09
C ALA A 303 -0.19 30.61 25.95
N LEU A 304 0.06 31.06 24.71
CA LEU A 304 0.61 32.37 24.34
C LEU A 304 -0.45 33.26 23.68
#